data_AF-A0A523DHI4-F1
#
_entry.id   AF-A0A523DHI4-F1
#
_cell.length_a   1.000
_cell.length_b   1.000
_cell.length_c   1.000
_cell.angle_alpha   90.00
_cell.angle_beta   90.00
_cell.angle_gamma   90.00
#
_symmetry.space_group_name_H-M   'P 1'
#
loop_
_entity.id
_entity.type
_entity.pdbx_description
1 polymer ?
#
loop_
_entity_poly.entity_id
_entity_poly.type
_entity_poly.pdbx_seq_one_letter_code
_entity_poly.pdbx_strand_id
1 'polypeptide(L)'
;MMTKTMMQRWLGPVVVPVVMMVALGTLVVADAASAQRPGGRGARAGRMGGRGGPPSGGQLMHLRALDLTEAQQEQIRSIHEQSGEATQAVDERLRVARQRLQHAVTANVVNEGDIRSLADALGTAEGDAAVQQAYLHAQVWQMLTPEQQVAAREAEAELARRTEQRRQHMGERRELRQQRRQQG
;
A
#
# COMPACT_ATOMS: atom_id res chain seq x y z
N MET A 1 -1.13 -7.65 -72.62
CA MET A 1 -2.08 -6.53 -72.82
C MET A 1 -2.82 -6.31 -71.53
N MET A 2 -2.82 -5.05 -71.03
CA MET A 2 -3.78 -4.41 -70.11
C MET A 2 -4.02 -5.05 -68.72
N THR A 3 -4.16 -4.35 -67.58
CA THR A 3 -3.77 -3.07 -66.96
C THR A 3 -4.58 -2.97 -65.65
N LYS A 4 -4.05 -2.35 -64.59
CA LYS A 4 -4.76 -1.75 -63.41
C LYS A 4 -5.40 -2.76 -62.42
N THR A 5 -5.35 -2.60 -61.10
CA THR A 5 -5.30 -1.37 -60.27
C THR A 5 -4.87 -1.69 -58.84
N MET A 6 -4.11 -0.74 -58.25
CA MET A 6 -3.88 -0.58 -56.81
C MET A 6 -5.18 -0.59 -55.99
N MET A 7 -5.15 -1.10 -54.76
CA MET A 7 -5.55 -0.32 -53.58
C MET A 7 -5.12 -0.99 -52.28
N GLN A 8 -4.38 -0.25 -51.45
CA GLN A 8 -4.23 -0.50 -50.03
C GLN A 8 -5.60 -0.46 -49.33
N ARG A 9 -5.82 -1.32 -48.34
CA ARG A 9 -6.60 -0.94 -47.16
C ARG A 9 -6.19 -1.79 -45.95
N TRP A 10 -5.45 -1.12 -45.07
CA TRP A 10 -5.27 -1.42 -43.66
C TRP A 10 -6.62 -1.72 -42.98
N LEU A 11 -6.68 -2.79 -42.19
CA LEU A 11 -7.74 -3.04 -41.20
C LEU A 11 -7.05 -3.46 -39.90
N GLY A 12 -7.04 -2.53 -38.94
CA GLY A 12 -6.46 -2.73 -37.61
C GLY A 12 -7.30 -3.64 -36.71
N PRO A 13 -6.74 -4.11 -35.58
CA PRO A 13 -7.41 -5.04 -34.67
C PRO A 13 -8.44 -4.34 -33.77
N VAL A 14 -9.63 -4.92 -33.71
CA VAL A 14 -10.73 -4.57 -32.82
C VAL A 14 -10.41 -5.03 -31.40
N VAL A 15 -10.33 -4.10 -30.43
CA VAL A 15 -10.20 -4.40 -29.00
C VAL A 15 -11.59 -4.56 -28.40
N VAL A 16 -11.88 -5.75 -27.87
CA VAL A 16 -13.10 -6.08 -27.14
C VAL A 16 -12.93 -5.67 -25.67
N PRO A 17 -13.79 -4.81 -25.09
CA PRO A 17 -13.71 -4.53 -23.67
C PRO A 17 -14.41 -5.63 -22.86
N VAL A 18 -13.66 -6.29 -21.98
CA VAL A 18 -14.19 -7.21 -20.97
C VAL A 18 -14.71 -6.37 -19.80
N VAL A 19 -16.03 -6.32 -19.65
CA VAL A 19 -16.71 -5.68 -18.51
C VAL A 19 -17.00 -6.76 -17.47
N MET A 20 -16.35 -6.69 -16.30
CA MET A 20 -16.61 -7.55 -15.14
C MET A 20 -17.35 -6.74 -14.07
N MET A 21 -18.66 -6.97 -13.96
CA MET A 21 -19.50 -6.49 -12.86
C MET A 21 -19.26 -7.36 -11.61
N VAL A 22 -18.98 -6.74 -10.48
CA VAL A 22 -19.10 -7.38 -9.15
C VAL A 22 -20.17 -6.65 -8.35
N ALA A 23 -21.31 -7.32 -8.18
CA ALA A 23 -22.37 -6.88 -7.29
C ALA A 23 -22.02 -7.28 -5.85
N LEU A 24 -21.90 -6.31 -4.95
CA LEU A 24 -21.67 -6.55 -3.52
C LEU A 24 -22.91 -6.13 -2.72
N GLY A 25 -23.55 -7.11 -2.08
CA GLY A 25 -24.76 -6.92 -1.28
C GLY A 25 -24.49 -6.16 0.01
N THR A 26 -25.32 -5.17 0.29
CA THR A 26 -25.28 -4.33 1.50
C THR A 26 -26.06 -4.97 2.65
N LEU A 27 -25.41 -5.20 3.79
CA LEU A 27 -26.09 -5.41 5.07
C LEU A 27 -25.90 -4.14 5.93
N VAL A 28 -27.00 -3.47 6.26
CA VAL A 28 -27.01 -2.29 7.13
C VAL A 28 -27.31 -2.75 8.56
N VAL A 29 -26.45 -2.39 9.50
CA VAL A 29 -26.80 -2.32 10.93
C VAL A 29 -26.46 -0.92 11.41
N ALA A 30 -27.50 -0.17 11.75
CA ALA A 30 -27.39 1.11 12.43
C ALA A 30 -27.23 0.87 13.93
N ASP A 31 -26.32 1.58 14.57
CA ASP A 31 -26.51 1.93 15.98
C ASP A 31 -26.00 3.35 16.24
N ALA A 32 -26.81 4.10 16.97
CA ALA A 32 -26.68 5.51 17.23
C ALA A 32 -26.47 5.72 18.73
N ALA A 33 -25.36 6.34 19.13
CA ALA A 33 -25.30 6.99 20.43
C ALA A 33 -24.22 8.08 20.47
N SER A 34 -24.71 9.31 20.51
CA SER A 34 -24.02 10.56 20.83
C SER A 34 -23.54 10.63 22.28
N ALA A 35 -22.35 11.18 22.52
CA ALA A 35 -22.08 11.95 23.73
C ALA A 35 -20.96 12.96 23.50
N GLN A 36 -21.33 14.23 23.61
CA GLN A 36 -20.49 15.41 23.49
C GLN A 36 -20.07 15.84 24.90
N ARG A 37 -18.78 16.13 25.13
CA ARG A 37 -18.32 16.89 26.30
C ARG A 37 -17.26 17.93 25.91
N PRO A 38 -17.37 19.18 26.39
CA PRO A 38 -16.49 20.28 26.00
C PRO A 38 -15.29 20.47 26.95
N GLY A 39 -14.21 21.02 26.38
CA GLY A 39 -13.39 22.06 27.02
C GLY A 39 -12.30 21.66 28.01
N GLY A 40 -11.05 21.63 27.54
CA GLY A 40 -9.85 21.70 28.38
C GLY A 40 -8.67 22.26 27.58
N ARG A 41 -8.33 23.53 27.80
CA ARG A 41 -7.33 24.30 27.05
C ARG A 41 -5.98 24.26 27.79
N GLY A 42 -4.92 23.85 27.09
CA GLY A 42 -3.55 24.27 27.34
C GLY A 42 -2.63 23.28 28.07
N ALA A 43 -1.73 22.65 27.31
CA ALA A 43 -0.30 22.55 27.66
C ALA A 43 0.49 21.85 26.55
N ARG A 44 1.48 22.58 26.01
CA ARG A 44 2.72 22.10 25.38
C ARG A 44 2.57 21.38 24.03
N ALA A 45 2.84 22.17 22.99
CA ALA A 45 3.28 21.70 21.68
C ALA A 45 4.54 20.82 21.81
N GLY A 46 4.33 19.53 21.98
CA GLY A 46 5.31 18.47 21.77
C GLY A 46 4.96 17.75 20.48
N ARG A 47 5.54 18.21 19.38
CA ARG A 47 5.51 17.54 18.07
C ARG A 47 6.19 16.17 18.21
N MET A 48 5.45 15.13 18.55
CA MET A 48 5.96 13.76 18.54
C MET A 48 4.82 12.79 18.22
N GLY A 49 4.78 12.34 16.98
CA GLY A 49 3.76 11.41 16.49
C GLY A 49 3.42 11.71 15.04
N GLY A 50 4.36 11.47 14.14
CA GLY A 50 4.12 11.54 12.70
C GLY A 50 3.07 10.51 12.30
N ARG A 51 1.80 10.92 12.36
CA ARG A 51 0.71 10.25 11.67
C ARG A 51 0.81 10.69 10.21
N GLY A 52 1.59 9.92 9.46
CA GLY A 52 1.94 10.22 8.08
C GLY A 52 3.20 9.50 7.64
N GLY A 53 3.45 8.28 8.14
CA GLY A 53 4.25 7.36 7.36
C GLY A 53 3.57 7.20 6.00
N PRO A 54 4.32 7.10 4.88
CA PRO A 54 3.73 6.83 3.59
C PRO A 54 2.69 5.71 3.75
N PRO A 55 1.51 5.81 3.13
CA PRO A 55 0.57 4.69 3.11
C PRO A 55 1.33 3.44 2.69
N SER A 56 0.92 2.29 3.20
CA SER A 56 1.48 0.95 2.94
C SER A 56 1.55 0.67 1.43
N GLY A 57 2.56 1.26 0.80
CA GLY A 57 2.75 1.43 -0.64
C GLY A 57 4.17 1.93 -0.90
N GLY A 58 5.09 1.65 0.04
CA GLY A 58 6.48 2.08 0.03
C GLY A 58 7.29 1.58 -1.17
N GLN A 59 6.76 0.63 -1.95
CA GLN A 59 7.36 0.24 -3.23
C GLN A 59 7.15 1.30 -4.32
N LEU A 60 5.97 1.92 -4.43
CA LEU A 60 5.61 2.76 -5.59
C LEU A 60 6.02 4.23 -5.45
N MET A 61 6.50 4.66 -4.28
CA MET A 61 7.05 6.01 -4.08
C MET A 61 8.33 6.28 -4.90
N HIS A 62 8.92 5.26 -5.53
CA HIS A 62 10.09 5.38 -6.41
C HIS A 62 9.78 5.92 -7.80
N LEU A 63 8.50 5.90 -8.21
CA LEU A 63 8.09 6.39 -9.52
C LEU A 63 8.30 7.90 -9.67
N ARG A 64 8.33 8.66 -8.56
CA ARG A 64 8.65 10.10 -8.61
C ARG A 64 10.07 10.39 -9.08
N ALA A 65 10.96 9.41 -9.04
CA ALA A 65 12.34 9.52 -9.50
C ALA A 65 12.53 9.05 -10.94
N LEU A 66 11.47 8.52 -11.56
CA LEU A 66 11.48 8.18 -12.99
C LEU A 66 11.01 9.40 -13.77
N ASP A 67 11.67 9.69 -14.88
CA ASP A 67 11.22 10.68 -15.87
C ASP A 67 9.97 10.14 -16.58
N LEU A 68 8.84 10.11 -15.86
CA LEU A 68 7.54 9.71 -16.38
C LEU A 68 6.94 10.83 -17.21
N THR A 69 6.46 10.48 -18.39
CA THR A 69 5.67 11.41 -19.21
C THR A 69 4.37 11.79 -18.47
N GLU A 70 3.83 12.98 -18.74
CA GLU A 70 2.55 13.42 -18.18
C GLU A 70 1.42 12.39 -18.42
N ALA A 71 1.42 11.76 -19.60
CA ALA A 71 0.46 10.71 -19.93
C ALA A 71 0.62 9.47 -19.04
N GLN A 72 1.85 9.02 -18.76
CA GLN A 72 2.10 7.92 -17.83
C GLN A 72 1.68 8.28 -16.39
N GLN A 73 1.96 9.51 -15.94
CA GLN A 73 1.58 9.96 -14.60
C GLN A 73 0.06 9.97 -14.41
N GLU A 74 -0.69 10.46 -15.41
CA GLU A 74 -2.15 10.48 -15.37
C GLU A 74 -2.74 9.05 -15.37
N GLN A 75 -2.16 8.16 -16.17
CA GLN A 75 -2.60 6.76 -16.24
C GLN A 75 -2.33 6.01 -14.91
N ILE A 76 -1.17 6.24 -14.29
CA ILE A 76 -0.84 5.70 -12.97
C ILE A 76 -1.79 6.24 -11.91
N ARG A 77 -2.10 7.54 -11.94
CA ARG A 77 -3.09 8.14 -11.02
C ARG A 77 -4.46 7.49 -11.18
N SER A 78 -4.91 7.29 -12.42
CA SER A 78 -6.20 6.64 -12.69
C SER A 78 -6.25 5.20 -12.16
N ILE A 79 -5.18 4.42 -12.32
CA ILE A 79 -5.09 3.07 -11.73
C ILE A 79 -5.28 3.12 -10.20
N HIS A 80 -4.62 4.08 -9.54
CA HIS A 80 -4.73 4.24 -8.10
C HIS A 80 -6.13 4.66 -7.66
N GLU A 81 -6.75 5.60 -8.37
CA GLU A 81 -8.11 6.07 -8.08
C GLU A 81 -9.14 4.94 -8.24
N GLN A 82 -9.06 4.19 -9.35
CA GLN A 82 -9.94 3.04 -9.60
C GLN A 82 -9.77 1.93 -8.56
N SER A 83 -8.57 1.81 -8.00
CA SER A 83 -8.25 0.80 -6.98
C SER A 83 -8.48 1.29 -5.55
N GLY A 84 -8.90 2.55 -5.37
CA GLY A 84 -8.99 3.22 -4.08
C GLY A 84 -9.92 2.52 -3.11
N GLU A 85 -11.16 2.23 -3.53
CA GLU A 85 -12.16 1.55 -2.69
C GLU A 85 -11.71 0.15 -2.29
N ALA A 86 -11.17 -0.61 -3.24
CA ALA A 86 -10.65 -1.96 -2.97
C ALA A 86 -9.49 -1.91 -1.95
N THR A 87 -8.58 -0.95 -2.10
CA THR A 87 -7.43 -0.76 -1.19
C THR A 87 -7.92 -0.39 0.21
N GLN A 88 -8.87 0.54 0.32
CA GLN A 88 -9.46 0.95 1.60
C GLN A 88 -10.14 -0.22 2.31
N ALA A 89 -10.88 -1.05 1.57
CA ALA A 89 -11.56 -2.21 2.13
C ALA A 89 -10.56 -3.23 2.71
N VAL A 90 -9.45 -3.48 2.00
CA VAL A 90 -8.39 -4.38 2.46
C VAL A 90 -7.63 -3.80 3.66
N ASP A 91 -7.30 -2.52 3.64
CA ASP A 91 -6.66 -1.83 4.77
C ASP A 91 -7.53 -1.87 6.03
N GLU A 92 -8.85 -1.69 5.88
CA GLU A 92 -9.78 -1.76 7.01
C GLU A 92 -9.88 -3.17 7.58
N ARG A 93 -9.96 -4.20 6.73
CA ARG A 93 -9.93 -5.62 7.18
C ARG A 93 -8.67 -5.91 7.96
N LEU A 94 -7.53 -5.45 7.46
CA LEU A 94 -6.23 -5.65 8.10
C LEU A 94 -6.15 -4.92 9.44
N ARG A 95 -6.65 -3.68 9.52
CA ARG A 95 -6.75 -2.91 10.76
C ARG A 95 -7.59 -3.65 11.80
N VAL A 96 -8.78 -4.11 11.41
CA VAL A 96 -9.71 -4.84 12.29
C VAL A 96 -9.10 -6.16 12.74
N ALA A 97 -8.46 -6.93 11.86
CA ALA A 97 -7.82 -8.20 12.22
C ALA A 97 -6.72 -8.01 13.27
N ARG A 98 -5.85 -7.01 13.08
CA ARG A 98 -4.81 -6.66 14.07
C ARG A 98 -5.40 -6.25 15.41
N GLN A 99 -6.45 -5.42 15.39
CA GLN A 99 -7.13 -5.01 16.61
C GLN A 99 -7.72 -6.20 17.35
N ARG A 100 -8.42 -7.11 16.66
CA ARG A 100 -9.03 -8.30 17.27
C ARG A 100 -7.98 -9.21 17.90
N LEU A 101 -6.87 -9.48 17.20
CA LEU A 101 -5.77 -10.28 17.75
C LEU A 101 -5.17 -9.61 18.99
N GLN A 102 -4.91 -8.29 18.92
CA GLN A 102 -4.40 -7.53 20.06
C GLN A 102 -5.35 -7.56 21.26
N HIS A 103 -6.67 -7.46 21.03
CA HIS A 103 -7.65 -7.57 22.09
C HIS A 103 -7.66 -8.96 22.73
N ALA A 104 -7.62 -10.03 21.92
CA ALA A 104 -7.62 -11.41 22.41
C ALA A 104 -6.42 -11.73 23.31
N VAL A 105 -5.23 -11.21 23.01
CA VAL A 105 -4.03 -11.43 23.85
C VAL A 105 -4.02 -10.60 25.14
N THR A 106 -4.88 -9.57 25.24
CA THR A 106 -5.02 -8.71 26.43
C THR A 106 -6.29 -9.00 27.24
N ALA A 107 -7.06 -10.02 26.86
CA ALA A 107 -8.29 -10.38 27.55
C ALA A 107 -8.00 -10.97 28.95
N ASN A 108 -8.97 -10.83 29.86
CA ASN A 108 -8.87 -11.38 31.22
C ASN A 108 -8.69 -12.90 31.22
N VAL A 109 -9.25 -13.59 30.22
CA VAL A 109 -9.07 -15.01 29.96
C VAL A 109 -8.50 -15.17 28.56
N VAL A 110 -7.33 -15.79 28.48
CA VAL A 110 -6.65 -16.07 27.22
C VAL A 110 -7.15 -17.40 26.68
N ASN A 111 -7.68 -17.40 25.46
CA ASN A 111 -8.07 -18.60 24.73
C ASN A 111 -7.13 -18.82 23.54
N GLU A 112 -6.31 -19.86 23.60
CA GLU A 112 -5.36 -20.16 22.52
C GLU A 112 -6.05 -20.49 21.19
N GLY A 113 -7.21 -21.15 21.22
CA GLY A 113 -7.98 -21.47 20.01
C GLY A 113 -8.44 -20.20 19.29
N ASP A 114 -8.95 -19.22 20.05
CA ASP A 114 -9.37 -17.93 19.50
C ASP A 114 -8.17 -17.14 18.97
N ILE A 115 -7.05 -17.13 19.69
CA ILE A 115 -5.81 -16.48 19.23
C ILE A 115 -5.33 -17.10 17.92
N ARG A 116 -5.29 -18.43 17.81
CA ARG A 116 -4.86 -19.13 16.59
C ARG A 116 -5.79 -18.78 15.42
N SER A 117 -7.10 -18.81 15.62
CA SER A 117 -8.08 -18.41 14.60
C SER A 117 -7.93 -16.94 14.15
N LEU A 118 -7.72 -16.02 15.09
CA LEU A 118 -7.51 -14.61 14.78
C LEU A 118 -6.17 -14.35 14.08
N ALA A 119 -5.12 -15.10 14.44
CA ALA A 119 -3.83 -15.04 13.76
C ALA A 119 -3.93 -15.54 12.32
N ASP A 120 -4.66 -16.64 12.08
CA ASP A 120 -4.91 -17.16 10.73
C ASP A 120 -5.67 -16.12 9.89
N ALA A 121 -6.72 -15.50 10.46
CA ALA A 121 -7.48 -14.44 9.78
C ALA A 121 -6.62 -13.20 9.47
N LEU A 122 -5.71 -12.82 10.37
CA LEU A 122 -4.75 -11.75 10.12
C LEU A 122 -3.80 -12.12 8.97
N GLY A 123 -3.26 -13.35 8.97
CA GLY A 123 -2.40 -13.84 7.91
C GLY A 123 -3.08 -13.83 6.54
N THR A 124 -4.34 -14.25 6.46
CA THR A 124 -5.14 -14.15 5.22
C THR A 124 -5.29 -12.70 4.76
N ALA A 125 -5.65 -11.78 5.67
CA ALA A 125 -5.81 -10.37 5.33
C ALA A 125 -4.50 -9.72 4.84
N GLU A 126 -3.35 -10.09 5.43
CA GLU A 126 -2.03 -9.64 4.98
C GLU A 126 -1.68 -10.21 3.59
N GLY A 127 -2.01 -11.47 3.34
CA GLY A 127 -1.85 -12.10 2.02
C GLY A 127 -2.66 -11.40 0.94
N ASP A 128 -3.95 -11.13 1.21
CA ASP A 128 -4.83 -10.42 0.27
C ASP A 128 -4.31 -9.01 -0.05
N ALA A 129 -3.84 -8.29 0.97
CA ALA A 129 -3.22 -6.97 0.80
C ALA A 129 -1.95 -7.02 -0.07
N ALA A 130 -1.08 -7.99 0.19
CA ALA A 130 0.15 -8.18 -0.58
C ALA A 130 -0.16 -8.50 -2.06
N VAL A 131 -1.14 -9.37 -2.31
CA VAL A 131 -1.58 -9.72 -3.67
C VAL A 131 -2.14 -8.50 -4.40
N GLN A 132 -3.00 -7.71 -3.75
CA GLN A 132 -3.54 -6.49 -4.35
C GLN A 132 -2.43 -5.49 -4.68
N GLN A 133 -1.51 -5.24 -3.76
CA GLN A 133 -0.39 -4.34 -3.98
C GLN A 133 0.51 -4.82 -5.13
N ALA A 134 0.75 -6.14 -5.24
CA ALA A 134 1.53 -6.73 -6.32
C ALA A 134 0.85 -6.52 -7.69
N TYR A 135 -0.47 -6.65 -7.78
CA TYR A 135 -1.20 -6.37 -9.02
C TYR A 135 -1.09 -4.91 -9.44
N LEU A 136 -1.23 -3.96 -8.52
CA LEU A 136 -1.03 -2.54 -8.83
C LEU A 136 0.39 -2.26 -9.31
N HIS A 137 1.37 -2.84 -8.62
CA HIS A 137 2.76 -2.70 -9.02
C HIS A 137 3.03 -3.29 -10.41
N ALA A 138 2.50 -4.47 -10.71
CA ALA A 138 2.65 -5.11 -12.02
C ALA A 138 2.02 -4.27 -13.15
N GLN A 139 0.84 -3.68 -12.92
CA GLN A 139 0.19 -2.80 -13.90
C GLN A 139 1.05 -1.56 -14.20
N VAL A 140 1.59 -0.92 -13.16
CA VAL A 140 2.50 0.22 -13.34
C VAL A 140 3.78 -0.21 -14.05
N TRP A 141 4.37 -1.35 -13.66
CA TRP A 141 5.60 -1.86 -14.26
C TRP A 141 5.48 -2.05 -15.78
N GLN A 142 4.33 -2.54 -16.24
CA GLN A 142 4.04 -2.75 -17.66
C GLN A 142 3.92 -1.44 -18.46
N MET A 143 3.71 -0.29 -17.81
CA MET A 143 3.65 1.02 -18.45
C MET A 143 5.02 1.69 -18.62
N LEU A 144 6.04 1.17 -17.95
CA LEU A 144 7.39 1.71 -18.00
C LEU A 144 8.13 1.23 -19.26
N THR A 145 8.90 2.11 -19.89
CA THR A 145 9.82 1.72 -20.95
C THR A 145 10.94 0.83 -20.40
N PRO A 146 11.64 0.04 -21.24
CA PRO A 146 12.76 -0.77 -20.79
C PRO A 146 13.82 0.03 -20.03
N GLU A 147 14.12 1.25 -20.48
CA GLU A 147 15.08 2.15 -19.84
C GLU A 147 14.57 2.62 -18.47
N GLN A 148 13.29 2.99 -18.37
CA GLN A 148 12.65 3.35 -17.11
C GLN A 148 12.61 2.17 -16.11
N GLN A 149 12.44 0.93 -16.60
CA GLN A 149 12.52 -0.26 -15.76
C GLN A 149 13.92 -0.50 -15.19
N VAL A 150 14.98 -0.23 -15.97
CA VAL A 150 16.36 -0.28 -15.47
C VAL A 150 16.56 0.76 -14.38
N ALA A 151 16.17 2.01 -14.64
CA ALA A 151 16.26 3.09 -13.66
C ALA A 151 15.47 2.79 -12.38
N ALA A 152 14.30 2.15 -12.50
CA ALA A 152 13.49 1.75 -11.34
C ALA A 152 14.23 0.74 -10.45
N ARG A 153 14.88 -0.28 -11.03
CA ARG A 153 15.66 -1.28 -10.27
C ARG A 153 16.87 -0.66 -9.59
N GLU A 154 17.54 0.29 -10.25
CA GLU A 154 18.67 1.00 -9.67
C GLU A 154 18.22 1.86 -8.47
N ALA A 155 17.09 2.56 -8.61
CA ALA A 155 16.50 3.34 -7.53
C ALA A 155 16.11 2.47 -6.33
N GLU A 156 15.53 1.28 -6.57
CA GLU A 156 15.22 0.30 -5.52
C GLU A 156 16.48 -0.20 -4.80
N ALA A 157 17.54 -0.54 -5.54
CA ALA A 157 18.80 -0.98 -4.97
C ALA A 157 19.45 0.11 -4.10
N GLU A 158 19.40 1.37 -4.55
CA GLU A 158 19.89 2.51 -3.77
C GLU A 158 19.05 2.75 -2.50
N LEU A 159 17.71 2.65 -2.58
CA LEU A 159 16.88 2.74 -1.38
C LEU A 159 17.22 1.62 -0.38
N ALA A 160 17.42 0.40 -0.86
CA ALA A 160 17.78 -0.72 -0.01
C ALA A 160 19.10 -0.45 0.74
N ARG A 161 20.12 0.06 0.04
CA ARG A 161 21.40 0.48 0.66
C ARG A 161 21.20 1.58 1.71
N ARG A 162 20.44 2.63 1.39
CA ARG A 162 20.16 3.72 2.34
C ARG A 162 19.41 3.24 3.58
N THR A 163 18.46 2.33 3.39
CA THR A 163 17.69 1.73 4.48
C THR A 163 18.60 0.90 5.38
N GLU A 164 19.52 0.14 4.80
CA GLU A 164 20.51 -0.64 5.55
C GLU A 164 21.49 0.26 6.34
N GLN A 165 22.04 1.28 5.71
CA GLN A 165 22.89 2.28 6.39
C GLN A 165 22.15 2.95 7.56
N ARG A 166 20.87 3.30 7.36
CA ARG A 166 20.03 3.84 8.44
C ARG A 166 19.84 2.85 9.58
N ARG A 167 19.64 1.56 9.28
CA ARG A 167 19.53 0.51 10.30
C ARG A 167 20.81 0.37 11.10
N GLN A 168 21.97 0.35 10.44
CA GLN A 168 23.28 0.28 11.08
C GLN A 168 23.51 1.46 12.02
N HIS A 169 23.33 2.69 11.51
CA HIS A 169 23.49 3.90 12.32
C HIS A 169 22.51 3.93 13.52
N MET A 170 21.29 3.42 13.34
CA MET A 170 20.35 3.29 14.46
C MET A 170 20.78 2.22 15.47
N GLY A 171 21.44 1.15 15.03
CA GLY A 171 22.07 0.13 15.88
C GLY A 171 23.20 0.70 16.72
N GLU A 172 24.17 1.34 16.08
CA GLU A 172 25.31 2.00 16.76
C GLU A 172 24.84 3.02 17.80
N ARG A 173 23.83 3.84 17.46
CA ARG A 173 23.23 4.80 18.40
C ARG A 173 22.57 4.13 19.59
N ARG A 174 22.02 2.93 19.44
CA ARG A 174 21.44 2.15 20.55
C ARG A 174 22.56 1.61 21.45
N GLU A 175 23.63 1.09 20.87
CA GLU A 175 24.79 0.57 21.62
C GLU A 175 25.48 1.68 22.43
N LEU A 176 25.74 2.83 21.81
CA LEU A 176 26.31 4.00 22.50
C LEU A 176 25.43 4.44 23.68
N ARG A 177 24.10 4.42 23.52
CA ARG A 177 23.17 4.75 24.62
C ARG A 177 23.21 3.72 25.74
N GLN A 178 23.40 2.44 25.43
CA GLN A 178 23.54 1.39 26.44
C GLN A 178 24.84 1.52 27.22
N GLN A 179 25.97 1.76 26.53
CA GLN A 179 27.27 1.99 27.18
C GLN A 179 27.23 3.20 28.12
N ARG A 180 26.64 4.33 27.69
CA ARG A 180 26.47 5.52 28.55
C ARG A 180 25.61 5.28 29.78
N ARG A 181 24.67 4.33 29.74
CA ARG A 181 23.83 3.93 30.89
C ARG A 181 24.55 3.00 31.87
N GLN A 182 25.61 2.33 31.45
CA GLN A 182 26.41 1.45 32.30
C GLN A 182 27.55 2.19 33.01
N GLN A 183 27.98 3.34 32.47
CA GLN A 183 29.09 4.14 32.98
C GLN A 183 28.67 5.32 33.87
N GLY A 184 27.38 5.60 34.01
CA GLY A 184 26.83 6.66 34.87
C GLY A 184 25.74 6.11 35.76
#